data_AF-A0A374BSL8-F1
#
_entry.id   AF-A0A374BSL8-F1
#
_cell.length_a   1.000
_cell.length_b   1.000
_cell.length_c   1.000
_cell.angle_alpha   90.00
_cell.angle_beta   90.00
_cell.angle_gamma   90.00
#
_symmetry.space_group_name_H-M   'P 1'
#
loop_
_entity.id
_entity.type
_entity.pdbx_description
1 polymer ?
#
loop_
_entity_poly.entity_id
_entity_poly.type
_entity_poly.pdbx_seq_one_letter_code
_entity_poly.pdbx_strand_id
1 'polypeptide(L)'
;MENAITDINIVERKLLANIKRRPGMYIGKMSLEFLQNFFNGYNCAAKLHFNDEKHHILPEGFNDFVAVKLLGHNKTVLNYCSLIYETEGDEDKAVNMFFELLNECLISQGFEPISDCED
;
A
#
# COMPACT_ATOMS: atom_id res chain seq x y z
N MET A 1 -20.99 4.35 7.42
CA MET A 1 -19.90 4.33 8.40
C MET A 1 -18.63 4.48 7.60
N GLU A 2 -17.86 5.54 7.82
CA GLU A 2 -16.45 5.53 7.37
C GLU A 2 -15.81 4.35 8.10
N ASN A 3 -15.33 3.36 7.34
CA ASN A 3 -14.55 2.29 7.94
C ASN A 3 -13.28 2.93 8.51
N ALA A 4 -13.03 2.71 9.80
CA ALA A 4 -11.83 3.22 10.44
C ALA A 4 -10.61 2.62 9.73
N ILE A 5 -9.71 3.48 9.24
CA ILE A 5 -8.46 3.06 8.62
C ILE A 5 -7.61 2.42 9.72
N THR A 6 -7.10 1.21 9.45
CA THR A 6 -6.28 0.45 10.41
C THR A 6 -4.80 0.85 10.30
N ASP A 7 -4.06 0.78 11.39
CA ASP A 7 -2.61 0.97 11.35
C ASP A 7 -1.88 -0.28 10.78
N ILE A 8 -0.64 -0.10 10.35
CA ILE A 8 0.29 -1.15 9.94
C ILE A 8 1.15 -1.57 11.13
N ASN A 9 1.28 -2.89 11.36
CA ASN A 9 2.12 -3.38 12.43
C ASN A 9 3.62 -3.10 12.19
N ILE A 10 4.41 -3.08 13.26
CA ILE A 10 5.82 -2.68 13.19
C ILE A 10 6.68 -3.56 12.28
N VAL A 11 6.35 -4.84 12.11
CA VAL A 11 7.11 -5.78 11.27
C VAL A 11 6.85 -5.48 9.80
N GLU A 12 5.58 -5.30 9.43
CA GLU A 12 5.17 -4.96 8.06
C GLU A 12 5.61 -3.56 7.68
N ARG A 13 5.57 -2.60 8.60
CA ARG A 13 6.12 -1.26 8.37
C ARG A 13 7.59 -1.32 7.97
N LYS A 14 8.39 -2.14 8.67
CA LYS A 14 9.79 -2.38 8.32
C LYS A 14 9.95 -3.11 6.98
N LEU A 15 9.08 -4.06 6.67
CA LEU A 15 9.07 -4.74 5.37
C LEU A 15 8.79 -3.73 4.24
N LEU A 16 7.75 -2.90 4.38
CA LEU A 16 7.39 -1.87 3.41
C LEU A 16 8.49 -0.82 3.23
N ALA A 17 9.15 -0.39 4.31
CA ALA A 17 10.31 0.50 4.24
C ALA A 17 11.46 -0.13 3.44
N ASN A 18 11.71 -1.42 3.64
CA ASN A 18 12.72 -2.15 2.87
C ASN A 18 12.35 -2.34 1.40
N ILE A 19 11.07 -2.61 1.09
CA ILE A 19 10.56 -2.68 -0.28
C ILE A 19 10.72 -1.32 -0.97
N LYS A 20 10.33 -0.22 -0.31
CA LYS A 20 10.51 1.16 -0.82
C LYS A 20 11.97 1.43 -1.18
N ARG A 21 12.90 1.04 -0.30
CA ARG A 21 14.34 1.27 -0.47
C ARG A 21 14.98 0.41 -1.56
N ARG A 22 14.60 -0.86 -1.66
CA ARG A 22 15.23 -1.86 -2.54
C ARG A 22 14.20 -2.71 -3.28
N PRO A 23 13.33 -2.11 -4.11
CA PRO A 23 12.22 -2.81 -4.75
C PRO A 23 12.68 -4.05 -5.53
N GLY A 24 13.79 -3.94 -6.28
CA GLY A 24 14.35 -5.08 -7.02
C GLY A 24 14.73 -6.29 -6.17
N MET A 25 15.05 -6.12 -4.89
CA MET A 25 15.38 -7.23 -3.98
C MET A 25 14.14 -8.00 -3.52
N TYR A 26 13.00 -7.31 -3.36
CA TYR A 26 11.79 -7.89 -2.76
C TYR A 26 10.75 -8.27 -3.81
N ILE A 27 10.56 -7.40 -4.79
CA ILE A 27 9.52 -7.52 -5.81
C ILE A 27 10.11 -7.65 -7.21
N GLY A 28 11.43 -7.74 -7.37
CA GLY A 28 12.12 -7.98 -8.64
C GLY A 28 12.16 -6.79 -9.60
N LYS A 29 11.11 -5.97 -9.64
CA LYS A 29 10.99 -4.78 -10.49
C LYS A 29 10.22 -3.67 -9.76
N MET A 30 10.61 -2.42 -9.95
CA MET A 30 9.85 -1.25 -9.51
C MET A 30 8.55 -1.16 -10.33
N SER A 31 7.47 -1.76 -9.81
CA SER A 31 6.18 -1.86 -10.50
C SER A 31 5.05 -2.05 -9.49
N LEU A 32 3.94 -1.32 -9.66
CA LEU A 32 2.76 -1.51 -8.82
C LEU A 32 2.14 -2.88 -9.00
N GLU A 33 2.22 -3.47 -10.19
CA GLU A 33 1.73 -4.83 -10.43
C GLU A 33 2.50 -5.85 -9.58
N PHE A 34 3.85 -5.79 -9.60
CA PHE A 34 4.69 -6.68 -8.81
C PHE A 34 4.52 -6.45 -7.31
N LEU A 35 4.34 -5.19 -6.91
CA LEU A 35 4.04 -4.83 -5.52
C LEU A 35 2.69 -5.41 -5.06
N GLN A 36 1.64 -5.26 -5.87
CA GLN A 36 0.32 -5.83 -5.60
C GLN A 36 0.36 -7.36 -5.54
N ASN A 37 1.10 -8.00 -6.44
CA ASN A 37 1.29 -9.45 -6.45
C ASN A 37 2.02 -9.92 -5.18
N PHE A 38 3.03 -9.19 -4.73
CA PHE A 38 3.72 -9.45 -3.47
C PHE A 38 2.74 -9.37 -2.29
N PHE A 39 1.92 -8.31 -2.20
CA PHE A 39 0.91 -8.18 -1.14
C PHE A 39 -0.14 -9.29 -1.17
N ASN A 40 -0.59 -9.68 -2.36
CA ASN A 40 -1.53 -10.80 -2.52
C ASN A 40 -0.94 -12.11 -2.00
N GLY A 41 0.33 -12.38 -2.34
CA GLY A 41 1.06 -13.54 -1.84
C GLY A 41 1.25 -13.52 -0.32
N TYR A 42 1.65 -12.37 0.23
CA TYR A 42 1.84 -12.19 1.68
C TYR A 42 0.53 -12.42 2.46
N ASN A 43 -0.56 -11.78 2.02
CA ASN A 43 -1.88 -11.98 2.63
C ASN A 43 -2.37 -13.42 2.47
N CYS A 44 -2.11 -14.06 1.33
CA CYS A 44 -2.46 -15.47 1.11
C CYS A 44 -1.71 -16.40 2.08
N ALA A 45 -0.41 -16.16 2.29
CA ALA A 45 0.39 -16.93 3.24
C ALA A 45 -0.11 -16.77 4.68
N ALA A 46 -0.47 -15.55 5.11
CA ALA A 46 -1.10 -15.28 6.40
C ALA A 46 -2.35 -16.14 6.62
N LYS A 47 -3.22 -16.22 5.61
CA LYS A 47 -4.46 -16.99 5.65
C LYS A 47 -4.22 -18.50 5.69
N LEU A 48 -3.35 -19.02 4.81
CA LEU A 48 -3.16 -20.47 4.64
C LEU A 48 -2.29 -21.11 5.71
N HIS A 49 -1.34 -20.37 6.29
CA HIS A 49 -0.33 -20.95 7.17
C HIS A 49 -0.41 -20.44 8.62
N PHE A 50 -1.11 -19.33 8.87
CA PHE A 50 -1.19 -18.71 10.19
C PHE A 50 -2.63 -18.53 10.69
N ASN A 51 -3.64 -19.00 9.93
CA ASN A 51 -5.07 -18.87 10.23
C ASN A 51 -5.52 -17.41 10.49
N ASP A 52 -4.84 -16.43 9.89
CA ASP A 52 -5.22 -15.02 10.00
C ASP A 52 -6.07 -14.59 8.81
N GLU A 53 -7.37 -14.91 8.86
CA GLU A 53 -8.31 -14.66 7.74
C GLU A 53 -8.53 -13.18 7.41
N LYS A 54 -8.32 -12.31 8.40
CA LYS A 54 -8.51 -10.86 8.30
C LYS A 54 -7.21 -10.11 7.99
N HIS A 55 -6.12 -10.84 7.78
CA HIS A 55 -4.83 -10.24 7.54
C HIS A 55 -4.80 -9.41 6.25
N HIS A 56 -4.36 -8.15 6.38
CA HIS A 56 -4.06 -7.26 5.28
C HIS A 56 -2.83 -6.42 5.62
N ILE A 57 -1.77 -6.54 4.81
CA ILE A 57 -0.55 -5.73 4.96
C ILE A 57 -0.77 -4.22 4.77
N LEU A 58 -1.83 -3.84 4.03
CA LEU A 58 -2.23 -2.45 3.84
C LEU A 58 -3.42 -2.12 4.74
N PRO A 59 -3.55 -0.85 5.17
CA PRO A 59 -4.71 -0.40 5.92
C PRO A 59 -6.04 -0.75 5.26
N GLU A 60 -7.01 -1.23 6.04
CA GLU A 60 -8.39 -1.28 5.59
C GLU A 60 -8.84 0.13 5.17
N GLY A 61 -9.52 0.25 4.03
CA GLY A 61 -9.94 1.56 3.51
C GLY A 61 -8.86 2.34 2.75
N PHE A 62 -7.63 1.84 2.60
CA PHE A 62 -6.59 2.51 1.80
C PHE A 62 -7.04 2.77 0.35
N ASN A 63 -7.74 1.80 -0.27
CA ASN A 63 -8.27 1.98 -1.61
C ASN A 63 -9.25 3.16 -1.72
N ASP A 64 -10.14 3.29 -0.73
CA ASP A 64 -11.12 4.37 -0.68
C ASP A 64 -10.44 5.73 -0.43
N PHE A 65 -9.42 5.75 0.44
CA PHE A 65 -8.59 6.93 0.65
C PHE A 65 -7.95 7.40 -0.67
N VAL A 66 -7.33 6.50 -1.43
CA VAL A 66 -6.73 6.84 -2.74
C VAL A 66 -7.79 7.34 -3.72
N ALA A 67 -8.96 6.68 -3.79
CA ALA A 67 -10.04 7.12 -4.66
C ALA A 67 -10.54 8.53 -4.31
N VAL A 68 -10.75 8.84 -3.03
CA VAL A 68 -11.12 10.19 -2.59
C VAL A 68 -10.01 11.19 -2.91
N LYS A 69 -8.75 10.82 -2.69
CA LYS A 69 -7.60 11.71 -2.93
C LYS A 69 -7.45 12.08 -4.41
N LEU A 70 -7.62 11.13 -5.32
CA LEU A 70 -7.37 11.33 -6.75
C LEU A 70 -8.62 11.74 -7.54
N LEU A 71 -9.82 11.31 -7.12
CA LEU A 71 -11.07 11.56 -7.84
C LEU A 71 -12.02 12.53 -7.10
N GLY A 72 -11.77 12.83 -5.83
CA GLY A 72 -12.70 13.58 -4.97
C GLY A 72 -13.88 12.75 -4.45
N HIS A 73 -13.95 11.45 -4.75
CA HIS A 73 -14.97 10.52 -4.26
C HIS A 73 -14.48 9.07 -4.26
N ASN A 74 -15.08 8.19 -3.46
CA ASN A 74 -14.78 6.75 -3.45
C ASN A 74 -15.70 5.90 -4.37
N LYS A 75 -16.55 6.54 -5.18
CA LYS A 75 -17.45 5.84 -6.11
C LYS A 75 -16.72 5.40 -7.38
N THR A 76 -15.93 4.33 -7.28
CA THR A 76 -15.20 3.75 -8.41
C THR A 76 -15.09 2.23 -8.27
N VAL A 77 -14.95 1.55 -9.41
CA VAL A 77 -14.63 0.11 -9.47
C VAL A 77 -13.14 -0.14 -9.60
N LEU A 78 -12.35 0.92 -9.79
CA LEU A 78 -10.91 0.85 -9.94
C LEU A 78 -10.26 0.69 -8.58
N ASN A 79 -9.20 -0.12 -8.53
CA ASN A 79 -8.33 -0.19 -7.36
C ASN A 79 -7.27 0.92 -7.39
N TYR A 80 -6.58 1.09 -6.27
CA TYR A 80 -5.53 2.09 -6.12
C TYR A 80 -4.43 1.95 -7.18
N CYS A 81 -4.05 0.74 -7.59
CA CYS A 81 -3.05 0.55 -8.66
C CYS A 81 -3.51 1.19 -9.97
N SER A 82 -4.74 0.90 -10.41
CA SER A 82 -5.31 1.48 -11.63
C SER A 82 -5.41 3.00 -11.53
N LEU A 83 -5.90 3.52 -10.39
CA LEU A 83 -6.05 4.97 -10.18
C LEU A 83 -4.71 5.71 -10.22
N ILE A 84 -3.68 5.14 -9.60
CA ILE A 84 -2.33 5.72 -9.60
C ILE A 84 -1.74 5.68 -11.00
N TYR A 85 -1.86 4.56 -11.73
CA TYR A 85 -1.36 4.45 -13.09
C TYR A 85 -2.03 5.44 -14.05
N GLU A 86 -3.35 5.62 -13.96
CA GLU A 86 -4.08 6.62 -14.76
C GLU A 86 -3.62 8.05 -14.48
N THR A 87 -3.11 8.32 -13.27
CA THR A 87 -2.65 9.66 -12.86
C THR A 87 -1.20 9.93 -13.24
N GLU A 88 -0.26 9.01 -12.94
CA GLU A 88 1.18 9.25 -13.09
C GLU A 88 1.71 8.81 -14.47
N GLY A 89 1.13 7.77 -15.09
CA GLY A 89 1.50 7.26 -16.43
C GLY A 89 2.92 6.65 -16.56
N ASP A 90 3.82 6.91 -15.61
CA ASP A 90 5.17 6.35 -15.52
C ASP A 90 5.24 5.30 -14.40
N GLU A 91 5.81 4.13 -14.71
CA GLU A 91 5.79 2.97 -13.82
C GLU A 91 6.64 3.17 -12.55
N ASP A 92 7.82 3.79 -12.68
CA ASP A 92 8.71 4.02 -11.55
C ASP A 92 8.13 5.08 -10.61
N LYS A 93 7.59 6.15 -11.18
CA LYS A 93 6.94 7.21 -10.40
C LYS A 93 5.64 6.74 -9.76
N ALA A 94 4.90 5.83 -10.39
CA ALA A 94 3.67 5.27 -9.85
C ALA A 94 3.93 4.53 -8.51
N VAL A 95 5.06 3.83 -8.37
CA VAL A 95 5.42 3.20 -7.10
C VAL A 95 5.77 4.23 -6.03
N ASN A 96 6.47 5.32 -6.39
CA ASN A 96 6.74 6.41 -5.45
C ASN A 96 5.44 7.06 -4.96
N MET A 97 4.52 7.35 -5.89
CA MET A 97 3.21 7.91 -5.59
C MET A 97 2.39 6.98 -4.68
N PHE A 98 2.48 5.66 -4.85
CA PHE A 98 1.87 4.71 -3.91
C PHE A 98 2.38 4.91 -2.47
N PHE A 99 3.69 5.01 -2.27
CA PHE A 99 4.25 5.21 -0.93
C PHE A 99 3.93 6.59 -0.35
N GLU A 100 3.85 7.62 -1.18
CA GLU A 100 3.38 8.95 -0.78
C GLU A 100 1.92 8.89 -0.29
N LEU A 101 1.02 8.30 -1.08
CA LEU A 101 -0.38 8.13 -0.73
C LEU A 101 -0.56 7.27 0.54
N LEU A 102 0.25 6.22 0.71
CA LEU A 102 0.23 5.40 1.91
C LEU A 102 0.65 6.20 3.13
N ASN A 103 1.72 7.01 3.02
CA ASN A 103 2.16 7.87 4.11
C ASN A 103 1.11 8.93 4.46
N GLU A 104 0.50 9.57 3.46
CA GLU A 104 -0.58 10.52 3.70
C GLU A 104 -1.79 9.85 4.38
N CYS A 105 -2.15 8.64 3.95
CA CYS A 105 -3.22 7.85 4.57
C CYS A 105 -2.94 7.64 6.06
N LEU A 106 -1.76 7.13 6.41
CA LEU A 106 -1.34 6.85 7.78
C LEU A 106 -1.30 8.13 8.63
N ILE A 107 -0.66 9.19 8.13
CA ILE A 107 -0.54 10.47 8.84
C ILE A 107 -1.91 11.09 9.09
N SER A 108 -2.84 10.98 8.13
CA SER A 108 -4.20 11.53 8.28
C SER A 108 -4.98 10.90 9.46
N GLN A 109 -4.58 9.69 9.87
CA GLN A 109 -5.18 8.96 10.99
C GLN A 109 -4.34 9.07 12.27
N GLY A 110 -3.23 9.82 12.25
CA GLY A 110 -2.31 9.96 13.38
C GLY A 110 -1.35 8.78 13.56
N PHE A 111 -1.19 7.93 12.55
CA PHE A 111 -0.22 6.82 12.56
C PHE A 111 1.15 7.27 12.04
N GLU A 112 2.17 6.48 12.38
CA GLU A 112 3.51 6.70 11.83
C GLU A 112 3.50 6.46 10.30
N PRO A 113 4.32 7.20 9.52
CA PRO A 113 4.50 6.90 8.10
C PRO A 113 5.39 5.66 7.91
N ILE A 114 5.51 5.20 6.67
CA ILE A 114 6.61 4.34 6.22
C ILE A 114 7.86 5.21 6.13
N SER A 115 8.76 5.06 7.09
CA SER A 115 10.03 5.77 7.11
C SER A 115 10.94 5.32 5.97
N ASP A 116 11.74 6.26 5.47
CA ASP A 116 13.00 5.88 4.85
C ASP A 116 13.88 5.36 6.00
N CYS A 117 14.34 4.10 5.93
CA CYS A 117 15.16 3.55 7.01
C CYS A 117 16.34 4.50 7.29
N GLU A 118 16.54 4.89 8.55
CA GLU A 118 17.75 5.58 8.99
C GLU A 118 18.97 4.71 8.63
N ASP A 119 20.01 5.35 8.07
CA ASP A 119 21.28 4.73 7.67
C ASP A 119 22.05 4.13 8.86
#